data_AF-A0A844AJ62-F1
#
_entry.id   AF-A0A844AJ62-F1
#
_cell.length_a   1.000
_cell.length_b   1.000
_cell.length_c   1.000
_cell.angle_alpha   90.00
_cell.angle_beta   90.00
_cell.angle_gamma   90.00
#
_symmetry.space_group_name_H-M   'P 1'
#
loop_
_entity.id
_entity.type
_entity.pdbx_description
1 polymer ?
#
loop_
_entity_poly.entity_id
_entity_poly.type
_entity_poly.pdbx_seq_one_letter_code
_entity_poly.pdbx_strand_id
1 'polypeptide(L)'
;MDLHFARLLNSTRTCRSSGATFSQLLSLSCDRPDICSDELVVQDNSAILSEHGDVLTDDFCRLGSLQFLRATLALPIQDSGGTEFILSTWASVSEEDFDAYLDMLDMQESESYGTRPAWLANAIPLQEGPPPMGRIRVRCDSQYPDYEIMETEHALYNLQARGLSFEELLEMLQAYGHDIPSLIYDA
;
A
#
# COMPACT_ATOMS: atom_id res chain seq x y z
N MET A 1 11.24 -22.33 2.57
CA MET A 1 11.35 -21.15 3.45
C MET A 1 12.77 -21.10 3.98
N ASP A 2 13.50 -20.02 3.72
CA ASP A 2 14.83 -19.77 4.28
C ASP A 2 14.79 -19.78 5.83
N LEU A 3 15.75 -20.45 6.46
CA LEU A 3 15.78 -20.64 7.93
C LEU A 3 16.09 -19.35 8.69
N HIS A 4 16.86 -18.43 8.12
CA HIS A 4 17.15 -17.13 8.72
C HIS A 4 15.90 -16.26 8.70
N PHE A 5 15.21 -16.19 7.54
CA PHE A 5 13.94 -15.47 7.42
C PHE A 5 12.88 -15.99 8.40
N ALA A 6 12.73 -17.31 8.49
CA ALA A 6 11.80 -17.94 9.43
C ALA A 6 12.10 -17.57 10.90
N ARG A 7 13.37 -17.41 11.27
CA ARG A 7 13.77 -16.97 12.63
C ARG A 7 13.40 -15.52 12.89
N LEU A 8 13.57 -14.64 11.90
CA LEU A 8 13.19 -13.23 12.01
C LEU A 8 11.68 -13.06 12.14
N LEU A 9 10.88 -13.78 11.33
CA LEU A 9 9.42 -13.77 11.42
C LEU A 9 8.90 -14.14 12.81
N ASN A 10 9.55 -15.10 13.47
CA ASN A 10 9.16 -15.59 14.80
C ASN A 10 9.90 -14.87 15.94
N SER A 11 10.74 -13.88 15.63
CA SER A 11 11.49 -13.12 16.61
C SER A 11 10.58 -12.21 17.41
N THR A 12 10.81 -12.12 18.72
CA THR A 12 10.14 -11.16 19.61
C THR A 12 10.88 -9.81 19.69
N ARG A 13 11.96 -9.64 18.92
CA ARG A 13 12.68 -8.36 18.84
C ARG A 13 11.79 -7.30 18.22
N THR A 14 11.94 -6.08 18.70
CA THR A 14 11.19 -4.93 18.25
C THR A 14 12.11 -3.87 17.68
N CYS A 15 11.61 -3.19 16.65
CA CYS A 15 12.25 -2.05 16.04
C CYS A 15 12.35 -0.92 17.06
N ARG A 16 13.53 -0.32 17.23
CA ARG A 16 13.70 0.78 18.19
C ARG A 16 12.89 2.03 17.83
N SER A 17 12.73 2.33 16.54
CA SER A 17 12.04 3.53 16.09
C SER A 17 10.51 3.43 16.20
N SER A 18 9.94 2.24 15.96
CA SER A 18 8.48 2.05 15.92
C SER A 18 7.92 1.13 17.02
N GLY A 19 8.76 0.34 17.68
CA GLY A 19 8.33 -0.70 18.63
C GLY A 19 7.74 -1.95 17.98
N ALA A 20 7.62 -2.01 16.66
CA ALA A 20 7.03 -3.12 15.92
C ALA A 20 7.98 -4.32 15.79
N THR A 21 7.46 -5.54 15.79
CA THR A 21 8.25 -6.75 15.46
C THR A 21 8.51 -6.84 13.96
N PHE A 22 9.47 -7.70 13.56
CA PHE A 22 9.75 -7.91 12.12
C PHE A 22 8.51 -8.36 11.33
N SER A 23 7.69 -9.25 11.90
CA SER A 23 6.44 -9.70 11.28
C SER A 23 5.43 -8.56 11.10
N GLN A 24 5.30 -7.67 12.09
CA GLN A 24 4.43 -6.50 11.98
C GLN A 24 4.91 -5.51 10.92
N LEU A 25 6.23 -5.39 10.73
CA LEU A 25 6.80 -4.54 9.69
C LEU A 25 6.59 -5.05 8.26
N LEU A 26 6.10 -6.29 8.08
CA LEU A 26 5.72 -6.77 6.76
C LEU A 26 4.40 -6.18 6.25
N SER A 27 3.71 -5.39 7.06
CA SER A 27 2.48 -4.67 6.69
C SER A 27 2.64 -3.20 7.05
N LEU A 28 2.93 -2.36 6.06
CA LEU A 28 3.08 -0.91 6.23
C LEU A 28 1.93 -0.16 5.55
N SER A 29 1.77 1.12 5.89
CA SER A 29 0.77 1.98 5.29
C SER A 29 1.35 3.36 5.01
N CYS A 30 1.20 3.84 3.78
CA CYS A 30 1.40 5.24 3.44
C CYS A 30 0.31 6.06 4.13
N ASP A 31 0.67 7.19 4.75
CA ASP A 31 -0.30 8.03 5.47
C ASP A 31 -1.34 8.62 4.51
N ARG A 32 -0.86 9.31 3.47
CA ARG A 32 -1.66 10.06 2.48
C ARG A 32 -1.08 9.89 1.06
N PRO A 33 -1.80 10.26 -0.02
CA PRO A 33 -1.19 10.40 -1.34
C PRO A 33 -0.03 11.41 -1.30
N ASP A 34 1.04 11.23 -2.06
CA ASP A 34 2.24 12.09 -1.97
C ASP A 34 1.97 13.56 -2.32
N ILE A 35 0.95 13.81 -3.15
CA ILE A 35 0.53 15.18 -3.53
C ILE A 35 -0.34 15.84 -2.44
N CYS A 36 -0.83 15.07 -1.47
CA CYS A 36 -1.67 15.58 -0.39
C CYS A 36 -0.83 16.36 0.62
N SER A 37 -1.27 17.58 0.96
CA SER A 37 -0.58 18.43 1.93
C SER A 37 -0.56 17.79 3.32
N ASP A 38 0.56 17.90 4.03
CA ASP A 38 0.69 17.51 5.45
C ASP A 38 -0.27 18.29 6.36
N GLU A 39 -0.74 19.46 5.93
CA GLU A 39 -1.67 20.29 6.70
C GLU A 39 -3.12 19.80 6.60
N LEU A 40 -3.46 18.95 5.63
CA LEU A 40 -4.81 18.40 5.50
C LEU A 40 -5.04 17.37 6.61
N VAL A 41 -6.08 17.61 7.40
CA VAL A 41 -6.43 16.79 8.57
C VAL A 41 -7.24 15.58 8.12
N VAL A 42 -6.93 14.42 8.69
CA VAL A 42 -7.71 13.18 8.50
C VAL A 42 -9.06 13.32 9.19
N GLN A 43 -10.12 13.04 8.46
CA GLN A 43 -11.52 13.12 8.88
C GLN A 43 -12.16 11.73 8.89
N ASP A 44 -13.37 11.65 9.45
CA ASP A 44 -14.18 10.44 9.36
C ASP A 44 -14.54 10.13 7.88
N ASN A 45 -14.63 8.85 7.53
CA ASN A 45 -14.96 8.43 6.16
C ASN A 45 -16.24 9.07 5.61
N SER A 46 -17.24 9.37 6.45
CA SER A 46 -18.48 10.03 6.02
C SER A 46 -18.26 11.43 5.43
N ALA A 47 -17.13 12.08 5.75
CA ALA A 47 -16.76 13.38 5.20
C ALA A 47 -16.65 13.37 3.68
N ILE A 48 -16.33 12.22 3.06
CA ILE A 48 -16.21 12.13 1.60
C ILE A 48 -17.54 12.46 0.89
N LEU A 49 -18.67 12.17 1.54
CA LEU A 49 -20.02 12.42 1.04
C LEU A 49 -20.61 13.75 1.51
N SER A 50 -20.26 14.22 2.72
CA SER A 50 -20.88 15.39 3.32
C SER A 50 -20.12 16.70 3.08
N GLU A 51 -18.79 16.65 2.99
CA GLU A 51 -17.96 17.83 2.85
C GLU A 51 -17.76 18.21 1.39
N HIS A 52 -17.54 19.52 1.17
CA HIS A 52 -17.23 20.07 -0.15
C HIS A 52 -15.74 20.40 -0.23
N GLY A 53 -15.12 20.17 -1.39
CA GLY A 53 -13.70 20.42 -1.60
C GLY A 53 -12.82 19.27 -1.14
N ASP A 54 -11.63 19.62 -0.65
CA ASP A 54 -10.57 18.67 -0.30
C ASP A 54 -10.90 17.89 0.96
N VAL A 55 -10.80 16.57 0.89
CA VAL A 55 -11.12 15.64 1.99
C VAL A 55 -10.03 14.58 2.04
N LEU A 56 -9.60 14.24 3.25
CA LEU A 56 -8.74 13.10 3.54
C LEU A 56 -9.39 12.32 4.67
N THR A 57 -9.59 11.02 4.47
CA THR A 57 -10.08 10.07 5.47
C THR A 57 -9.13 8.87 5.51
N ASP A 58 -9.43 7.87 6.33
CA ASP A 58 -8.61 6.64 6.36
C ASP A 58 -8.65 5.86 5.03
N ASP A 59 -9.78 5.94 4.31
CA ASP A 59 -10.04 5.13 3.11
C ASP A 59 -10.09 5.93 1.80
N PHE A 60 -10.36 7.24 1.90
CA PHE A 60 -10.65 8.10 0.75
C PHE A 60 -9.85 9.40 0.81
N CYS A 61 -9.47 9.90 -0.36
CA CYS A 61 -8.94 11.25 -0.47
C CYS A 61 -9.46 11.90 -1.74
N ARG A 62 -9.93 13.15 -1.63
CA ARG A 62 -10.35 14.00 -2.74
C ARG A 62 -9.56 15.30 -2.67
N LEU A 63 -8.89 15.67 -3.76
CA LEU A 63 -8.10 16.91 -3.87
C LEU A 63 -8.47 17.61 -5.18
N GLY A 64 -9.26 18.69 -5.09
CA GLY A 64 -9.86 19.32 -6.25
C GLY A 64 -10.70 18.32 -7.06
N SER A 65 -10.24 17.97 -8.27
CA SER A 65 -10.87 16.97 -9.15
C SER A 65 -10.21 15.60 -9.10
N LEU A 66 -9.15 15.43 -8.31
CA LEU A 66 -8.45 14.15 -8.16
C LEU A 66 -9.12 13.31 -7.08
N GLN A 67 -9.39 12.06 -7.40
CA GLN A 67 -9.99 11.08 -6.50
C GLN A 67 -8.98 9.97 -6.22
N PHE A 68 -8.87 9.57 -4.96
CA PHE A 68 -7.93 8.56 -4.51
C PHE A 68 -8.62 7.55 -3.59
N LEU A 69 -8.37 6.28 -3.86
CA LEU A 69 -8.81 5.15 -3.05
C LEU A 69 -7.62 4.53 -2.32
N ARG A 70 -7.87 4.05 -1.10
CA ARG A 70 -6.94 3.13 -0.43
C ARG A 70 -6.82 1.84 -1.25
N ALA A 71 -5.60 1.37 -1.46
CA ALA A 71 -5.31 0.15 -2.19
C ALA A 71 -4.15 -0.63 -1.55
N THR A 72 -4.06 -1.92 -1.86
CA THR A 72 -3.05 -2.82 -1.33
C THR A 72 -2.06 -3.18 -2.41
N LEU A 73 -0.80 -2.74 -2.27
CA LEU A 73 0.31 -3.22 -3.08
C LEU A 73 0.99 -4.38 -2.33
N ALA A 74 0.76 -5.60 -2.79
CA ALA A 74 1.44 -6.79 -2.28
C ALA A 74 2.69 -7.09 -3.12
N LEU A 75 3.82 -7.26 -2.44
CA LEU A 75 5.09 -7.68 -3.03
C LEU A 75 5.51 -9.03 -2.41
N PRO A 76 5.55 -10.12 -3.19
CA PRO A 76 5.99 -11.42 -2.67
C PRO A 76 7.41 -11.33 -2.11
N ILE A 77 7.73 -12.12 -1.09
CA ILE A 77 9.11 -12.23 -0.59
C ILE A 77 9.72 -13.53 -1.10
N GLN A 78 10.86 -13.46 -1.76
CA GLN A 78 11.56 -14.60 -2.32
C GLN A 78 11.91 -15.63 -1.23
N ASP A 79 11.79 -16.92 -1.57
CA ASP A 79 12.11 -18.05 -0.69
C ASP A 79 11.41 -18.04 0.69
N SER A 80 10.35 -17.26 0.86
CA SER A 80 9.62 -17.11 2.13
C SER A 80 8.51 -18.15 2.34
N GLY A 81 8.20 -18.97 1.34
CA GLY A 81 7.05 -19.90 1.42
C GLY A 81 5.69 -19.21 1.30
N GLY A 82 5.62 -18.10 0.57
CA GLY A 82 4.37 -17.38 0.29
C GLY A 82 4.08 -16.21 1.22
N THR A 83 5.08 -15.72 1.96
CA THR A 83 4.95 -14.47 2.73
C THR A 83 5.09 -13.29 1.79
N GLU A 84 4.32 -12.24 2.02
CA GLU A 84 4.32 -11.02 1.23
C GLU A 84 4.66 -9.82 2.13
N PHE A 85 5.32 -8.82 1.55
CA PHE A 85 5.37 -7.47 2.09
C PHE A 85 4.15 -6.71 1.54
N ILE A 86 3.30 -6.26 2.44
CA ILE A 86 2.05 -5.58 2.13
C ILE A 86 2.22 -4.09 2.40
N LEU A 87 1.90 -3.27 1.40
CA LEU A 87 1.86 -1.83 1.53
C LEU A 87 0.46 -1.31 1.22
N SER A 88 -0.22 -0.78 2.23
CA SER A 88 -1.43 0.03 2.02
C SER A 88 -1.01 1.38 1.45
N THR A 89 -1.37 1.62 0.19
CA THR A 89 -1.01 2.81 -0.59
C THR A 89 -2.26 3.50 -1.12
N TRP A 90 -2.07 4.58 -1.85
CA TRP A 90 -3.13 5.35 -2.47
C TRP A 90 -3.10 5.16 -3.99
N ALA A 91 -4.28 4.99 -4.57
CA ALA A 91 -4.47 4.85 -6.01
C ALA A 91 -5.39 5.96 -6.51
N SER A 92 -4.90 6.78 -7.44
CA SER A 92 -5.74 7.74 -8.14
C SER A 92 -6.58 7.03 -9.20
N VAL A 93 -7.87 7.35 -9.23
CA VAL A 93 -8.85 6.81 -10.17
C VAL A 93 -9.64 7.94 -10.83
N SER A 94 -10.40 7.61 -11.87
CA SER A 94 -11.34 8.58 -12.45
C SER A 94 -12.48 8.89 -11.46
N GLU A 95 -13.13 10.03 -11.63
CA GLU A 95 -14.31 10.39 -10.83
C GLU A 95 -15.44 9.35 -10.99
N GLU A 96 -15.67 8.89 -12.23
CA GLU A 96 -16.65 7.84 -12.52
C GLU A 96 -16.36 6.53 -11.78
N ASP A 97 -15.09 6.09 -11.78
CA ASP A 97 -14.71 4.87 -11.08
C ASP A 97 -14.78 5.06 -9.55
N PHE A 98 -14.43 6.25 -9.04
CA PHE A 98 -14.55 6.56 -7.62
C PHE A 98 -15.99 6.50 -7.12
N ASP A 99 -16.92 7.15 -7.84
CA ASP A 99 -18.34 7.15 -7.50
C ASP A 99 -18.92 5.73 -7.58
N ALA A 100 -18.56 4.98 -8.63
CA ALA A 100 -18.95 3.57 -8.76
C ALA A 100 -18.42 2.70 -7.61
N TYR A 101 -17.26 3.05 -7.03
CA TYR A 101 -16.70 2.33 -5.89
C TYR A 101 -17.48 2.63 -4.61
N LEU A 102 -17.86 3.89 -4.38
CA LEU A 102 -18.72 4.28 -3.25
C LEU A 102 -20.09 3.60 -3.34
N ASP A 103 -20.72 3.62 -4.52
CA ASP A 103 -22.01 2.95 -4.76
C ASP A 103 -21.91 1.44 -4.48
N MET A 104 -20.80 0.80 -4.89
CA MET A 104 -20.55 -0.62 -4.62
C MET A 104 -20.46 -0.92 -3.11
N LEU A 105 -19.79 -0.05 -2.34
CA LEU A 105 -19.68 -0.21 -0.88
C LEU A 105 -21.04 -0.07 -0.19
N ASP A 106 -21.85 0.90 -0.63
CA ASP A 106 -23.21 1.13 -0.11
C ASP A 106 -24.16 -0.04 -0.42
N MET A 107 -24.06 -0.60 -1.63
CA MET A 107 -24.89 -1.75 -2.04
C MET A 107 -24.41 -3.08 -1.46
N GLN A 108 -23.19 -3.15 -0.89
CA GLN A 108 -22.54 -4.38 -0.43
C GLN A 108 -22.40 -5.45 -1.56
N GLU A 109 -22.38 -5.03 -2.83
CA GLU A 109 -22.30 -5.93 -3.99
C GLU A 109 -20.93 -5.85 -4.66
N SER A 110 -19.94 -6.59 -4.12
CA SER A 110 -18.56 -6.57 -4.61
C SER A 110 -18.35 -7.16 -6.02
N GLU A 111 -19.29 -7.97 -6.54
CA GLU A 111 -19.10 -8.71 -7.79
C GLU A 111 -19.21 -7.84 -9.06
N SER A 112 -19.69 -6.59 -8.98
CA SER A 112 -19.99 -5.75 -10.15
C SER A 112 -18.91 -4.73 -10.52
N TYR A 113 -18.02 -4.36 -9.59
CA TYR A 113 -17.07 -3.25 -9.83
C TYR A 113 -15.97 -3.59 -10.83
N GLY A 114 -15.54 -4.86 -10.86
CA GLY A 114 -14.53 -5.35 -11.78
C GLY A 114 -13.14 -4.74 -11.53
N THR A 115 -12.31 -4.73 -12.58
CA THR A 115 -10.96 -4.17 -12.55
C THR A 115 -10.96 -2.79 -13.21
N ARG A 116 -10.41 -1.77 -12.54
CA ARG A 116 -10.40 -0.39 -13.04
C ARG A 116 -8.98 0.15 -13.21
N PRO A 117 -8.71 0.96 -14.24
CA PRO A 117 -7.42 1.62 -14.39
C PRO A 117 -7.16 2.55 -13.20
N ALA A 118 -5.91 2.65 -12.79
CA ALA A 118 -5.50 3.50 -11.68
C ALA A 118 -4.05 3.95 -11.84
N TRP A 119 -3.68 4.99 -11.08
CA TRP A 119 -2.31 5.47 -10.96
C TRP A 119 -1.86 5.42 -9.52
N LEU A 120 -0.65 4.93 -9.28
CA LEU A 120 -0.10 4.84 -7.95
C LEU A 120 0.18 6.26 -7.48
N ALA A 121 -0.28 6.61 -6.28
CA ALA A 121 -0.18 7.97 -5.77
C ALA A 121 0.90 8.12 -4.70
N ASN A 122 1.67 7.06 -4.44
CA ASN A 122 2.86 7.09 -3.59
C ASN A 122 4.10 6.63 -4.35
N ALA A 123 5.20 7.33 -4.18
CA ALA A 123 6.52 6.87 -4.58
C ALA A 123 6.94 5.70 -3.68
N ILE A 124 7.26 4.57 -4.29
CA ILE A 124 7.74 3.40 -3.56
C ILE A 124 9.28 3.47 -3.54
N PRO A 125 9.92 3.32 -2.36
CA PRO A 125 11.38 3.34 -2.28
C PRO A 125 12.06 2.32 -3.20
N LEU A 126 13.33 2.57 -3.49
CA LEU A 126 14.19 1.76 -4.37
C LEU A 126 13.78 1.77 -5.86
N GLN A 127 12.82 2.61 -6.23
CA GLN A 127 12.36 2.77 -7.61
C GLN A 127 12.77 4.14 -8.13
N GLU A 128 13.24 4.19 -9.36
CA GLU A 128 13.52 5.45 -10.06
C GLU A 128 12.32 5.83 -10.94
N GLY A 129 12.01 7.13 -10.99
CA GLY A 129 10.98 7.67 -11.86
C GLY A 129 9.64 7.92 -11.15
N PRO A 130 8.64 8.40 -11.90
CA PRO A 130 7.31 8.65 -11.36
C PRO A 130 6.60 7.33 -11.01
N PRO A 131 5.66 7.35 -10.05
CA PRO A 131 4.84 6.18 -9.74
C PRO A 131 4.14 5.61 -11.00
N PRO A 132 4.12 4.27 -11.18
CA PRO A 132 3.63 3.66 -12.41
C PRO A 132 2.12 3.60 -12.51
N MET A 133 1.63 3.49 -13.75
CA MET A 133 0.24 3.14 -14.02
C MET A 133 -0.03 1.66 -13.67
N GLY A 134 -1.23 1.41 -13.18
CA GLY A 134 -1.70 0.09 -12.83
C GLY A 134 -3.21 -0.04 -12.97
N ARG A 135 -3.75 -0.95 -12.17
CA ARG A 135 -5.18 -1.17 -12.05
C ARG A 135 -5.52 -1.60 -10.64
N ILE A 136 -6.70 -1.23 -10.19
CA ILE A 136 -7.27 -1.73 -8.94
C ILE A 136 -8.19 -2.91 -9.22
N ARG A 137 -8.07 -3.96 -8.40
CA ARG A 137 -8.95 -5.13 -8.43
C ARG A 137 -9.59 -5.30 -7.06
N VAL A 138 -10.90 -5.09 -6.99
CA VAL A 138 -11.66 -5.27 -5.75
C VAL A 138 -11.62 -6.73 -5.32
N ARG A 139 -11.44 -6.95 -4.01
CA ARG A 139 -11.55 -8.26 -3.38
C ARG A 139 -12.95 -8.44 -2.81
N CYS A 140 -13.44 -9.68 -2.85
CA CYS A 140 -14.54 -10.07 -1.98
C CYS A 140 -14.05 -9.97 -0.52
N ASP A 141 -14.95 -9.66 0.42
CA ASP A 141 -14.70 -9.65 1.88
C ASP A 141 -14.20 -8.32 2.52
N SER A 142 -14.63 -7.16 2.01
CA SER A 142 -14.41 -5.83 2.65
C SER A 142 -12.94 -5.42 2.85
N GLN A 143 -12.02 -6.03 2.09
CA GLN A 143 -10.61 -5.63 2.06
C GLN A 143 -10.39 -4.52 1.03
N TYR A 144 -9.38 -3.69 1.24
CA TYR A 144 -8.95 -2.73 0.23
C TYR A 144 -8.63 -3.42 -1.10
N PRO A 145 -8.93 -2.80 -2.25
CA PRO A 145 -8.61 -3.35 -3.56
C PRO A 145 -7.11 -3.60 -3.71
N ASP A 146 -6.76 -4.64 -4.46
CA ASP A 146 -5.36 -4.86 -4.86
C ASP A 146 -4.94 -3.84 -5.90
N TYR A 147 -3.72 -3.33 -5.79
CA TYR A 147 -3.07 -2.56 -6.83
C TYR A 147 -2.13 -3.46 -7.64
N GLU A 148 -2.42 -3.63 -8.92
CA GLU A 148 -1.60 -4.41 -9.86
C GLU A 148 -0.88 -3.46 -10.82
N ILE A 149 0.46 -3.51 -10.85
CA ILE A 149 1.27 -2.70 -11.76
C ILE A 149 1.06 -3.20 -13.19
N MET A 150 0.80 -2.31 -14.14
CA MET A 150 0.59 -2.67 -15.55
C MET A 150 1.70 -2.19 -16.48
N GLU A 151 2.54 -1.27 -16.02
CA GLU A 151 3.63 -0.71 -16.81
C GLU A 151 4.86 -1.63 -16.80
N THR A 152 4.99 -2.46 -17.85
CA THR A 152 5.98 -3.57 -17.89
C THR A 152 7.44 -3.16 -17.82
N GLU A 153 7.74 -1.93 -18.26
CA GLU A 153 9.10 -1.37 -18.22
C GLU A 153 9.46 -0.80 -16.84
N HIS A 154 8.48 -0.61 -15.95
CA HIS A 154 8.72 -0.07 -14.62
C HIS A 154 9.27 -1.14 -13.66
N ALA A 155 10.23 -0.78 -12.82
CA ALA A 155 10.90 -1.74 -11.92
C ALA A 155 9.93 -2.43 -10.93
N LEU A 156 8.90 -1.71 -10.45
CA LEU A 156 7.82 -2.29 -9.63
C LEU A 156 7.03 -3.41 -10.31
N TYR A 157 6.88 -3.39 -11.64
CA TYR A 157 6.21 -4.48 -12.36
C TYR A 157 6.97 -5.79 -12.17
N ASN A 158 8.28 -5.74 -12.40
CA ASN A 158 9.17 -6.88 -12.20
C ASN A 158 9.22 -7.29 -10.72
N LEU A 159 9.19 -6.32 -9.81
CA LEU A 159 9.22 -6.59 -8.37
C LEU A 159 7.95 -7.31 -7.88
N GLN A 160 6.76 -6.89 -8.35
CA GLN A 160 5.50 -7.54 -8.02
C GLN A 160 5.43 -8.96 -8.60
N ALA A 161 6.05 -9.20 -9.76
CA ALA A 161 6.11 -10.52 -10.38
C ALA A 161 7.16 -11.46 -9.75
N ARG A 162 8.38 -10.98 -9.49
CA ARG A 162 9.51 -11.81 -9.03
C ARG A 162 9.62 -11.88 -7.50
N GLY A 163 9.02 -10.93 -6.80
CA GLY A 163 9.17 -10.73 -5.36
C GLY A 163 10.45 -9.98 -4.94
N LEU A 164 10.42 -9.42 -3.74
CA LEU A 164 11.55 -8.81 -3.03
C LEU A 164 12.55 -9.89 -2.60
N SER A 165 13.84 -9.61 -2.83
CA SER A 165 14.89 -10.32 -2.10
C SER A 165 14.87 -9.91 -0.62
N PHE A 166 15.54 -10.68 0.23
CA PHE A 166 15.64 -10.31 1.65
C PHE A 166 16.38 -8.99 1.86
N GLU A 167 17.43 -8.72 1.08
CA GLU A 167 18.17 -7.45 1.16
C GLU A 167 17.30 -6.26 0.75
N GLU A 168 16.54 -6.38 -0.34
CA GLU A 168 15.61 -5.34 -0.80
C GLU A 168 14.50 -5.08 0.22
N LEU A 169 14.00 -6.12 0.89
CA LEU A 169 13.05 -5.94 1.99
C LEU A 169 13.64 -5.11 3.13
N LEU A 170 14.89 -5.37 3.54
CA LEU A 170 15.53 -4.59 4.59
C LEU A 170 15.76 -3.13 4.17
N GLU A 171 16.17 -2.91 2.92
CA GLU A 171 16.33 -1.56 2.36
C GLU A 171 14.98 -0.81 2.28
N MET A 172 13.90 -1.49 1.89
CA MET A 172 12.54 -0.94 1.91
C MET A 172 12.13 -0.52 3.33
N LEU A 173 12.29 -1.39 4.32
CA LEU A 173 11.96 -1.10 5.70
C LEU A 173 12.79 0.06 6.26
N GLN A 174 14.08 0.13 5.90
CA GLN A 174 14.95 1.24 6.28
C GLN A 174 14.51 2.56 5.63
N ALA A 175 14.12 2.54 4.36
CA ALA A 175 13.64 3.72 3.64
C ALA A 175 12.33 4.27 4.25
N TYR A 176 11.48 3.40 4.80
CA TYR A 176 10.32 3.78 5.60
C TYR A 176 10.65 4.17 7.06
N GLY A 177 11.93 4.25 7.44
CA GLY A 177 12.38 4.78 8.72
C GLY A 177 12.50 3.75 9.84
N HIS A 178 12.52 2.46 9.54
CA HIS A 178 12.68 1.41 10.54
C HIS A 178 14.16 1.12 10.85
N ASP A 179 14.48 1.00 12.14
CA ASP A 179 15.82 0.68 12.65
C ASP A 179 16.14 -0.82 12.49
N ILE A 180 16.59 -1.21 11.30
CA ILE A 180 16.92 -2.59 10.95
C ILE A 180 17.93 -3.26 11.88
N PRO A 181 19.05 -2.61 12.29
CA PRO A 181 19.98 -3.18 13.25
C PRO A 181 19.34 -3.73 14.53
N SER A 182 18.30 -3.06 15.07
CA SER A 182 17.59 -3.50 16.28
C SER A 182 16.81 -4.80 16.10
N LEU A 183 16.47 -5.16 14.85
CA LEU A 183 15.75 -6.39 14.52
C LEU A 183 16.67 -7.57 14.26
N ILE A 184 17.91 -7.31 13.83
CA ILE A 184 18.84 -8.34 13.33
C ILE A 184 19.98 -8.61 14.30
N TYR A 185 20.60 -7.58 14.88
CA TYR A 185 21.79 -7.74 15.72
C TYR A 185 21.44 -7.83 17.20
N ASP A 186 22.28 -8.55 17.95
CA ASP A 186 22.30 -8.46 19.41
C ASP A 186 22.87 -7.10 19.81
N ALA A 187 22.09 -6.33 20.57
CA ALA A 187 22.51 -5.07 21.16
C ALA A 187 23.56 -5.28 22.26
#